data_AF-A0A2V1JRE6-F1
#
_entry.id   AF-A0A2V1JRE6-F1
#
_cell.length_a   1.000
_cell.length_b   1.000
_cell.length_c   1.000
_cell.angle_alpha   90.00
_cell.angle_beta   90.00
_cell.angle_gamma   90.00
#
_symmetry.space_group_name_H-M   'P 1'
#
loop_
_entity.id
_entity.type
_entity.pdbx_description
1 polymer ?
#
loop_
_entity_poly.entity_id
_entity_poly.type
_entity_poly.pdbx_seq_one_letter_code
_entity_poly.pdbx_strand_id
1 'polypeptide(L)'
;MDAKYIKAMKPRDLTEEEKQRPYAKLFYKPQPDISDRTKKVLASGEPMDPKYAMTPDNIREKTVHILPEEECGWCYLPGGGAYVTNRHDMPGVTVEMYRHWLYWWNEIPEESEMRYKCWCPDSHHCSDFMWSTENIGDYMLDLTLTDPLADHPEAIGLDEEICKEAGILMVDGASARQKLFSTDLEEHPVPAVVMHFVYDAPDGIIMRSHFWIGFQAMGGKLVNVMGERPMPEKDLLMGLLEHNSKEMNNLRDLMPILYTEFRNK
;
A
#
# COMPACT_ATOMS: atom_id res chain seq x y z
N MET A 1 -27.07 13.16 8.10
CA MET A 1 -25.64 12.94 8.41
C MET A 1 -25.60 11.66 9.20
N ASP A 2 -25.27 10.54 8.54
CA ASP A 2 -25.12 9.27 9.24
C ASP A 2 -23.89 9.33 10.14
N ALA A 3 -24.11 9.22 11.44
CA ALA A 3 -23.14 9.35 12.50
C ALA A 3 -22.30 8.07 12.69
N LYS A 4 -21.98 7.36 11.61
CA LYS A 4 -21.36 6.04 11.69
C LYS A 4 -19.83 6.09 11.71
N TYR A 5 -19.23 7.21 11.29
CA TYR A 5 -17.78 7.32 11.11
C TYR A 5 -17.21 8.58 11.77
N ILE A 6 -16.19 8.39 12.62
CA ILE A 6 -15.31 9.49 13.04
C ILE A 6 -14.51 9.87 11.80
N LYS A 7 -14.72 11.08 11.29
CA LYS A 7 -13.90 11.61 10.19
C LYS A 7 -12.43 11.53 10.57
N ALA A 8 -11.60 11.09 9.65
CA ALA A 8 -10.17 11.04 9.86
C ALA A 8 -9.64 12.39 10.37
N MET A 9 -8.88 12.30 11.46
CA MET A 9 -8.19 13.45 12.01
C MET A 9 -6.97 13.73 11.13
N LYS A 10 -6.60 15.00 10.97
CA LYS A 10 -5.28 15.29 10.43
C LYS A 10 -4.22 14.74 11.40
N PRO A 11 -3.13 14.13 10.89
CA PRO A 11 -1.98 13.81 11.72
C PRO A 11 -1.50 15.03 12.49
N ARG A 12 -0.99 14.80 13.70
CA ARG A 12 -0.40 15.88 14.49
C ARG A 12 0.87 16.40 13.79
N ASP A 13 1.21 17.64 14.06
CA ASP A 13 2.55 18.14 13.74
C ASP A 13 3.61 17.44 14.59
N LEU A 14 4.87 17.56 14.19
CA LEU A 14 6.02 17.03 14.91
C LEU A 14 6.15 17.66 16.29
N THR A 15 6.59 16.86 17.28
CA THR A 15 7.02 17.36 18.58
C THR A 15 8.31 18.15 18.45
N GLU A 16 8.65 18.95 19.47
CA GLU A 16 9.92 19.70 19.46
C GLU A 16 11.15 18.79 19.41
N GLU A 17 11.06 17.56 19.95
CA GLU A 17 12.11 16.54 19.85
C GLU A 17 12.20 15.96 18.43
N GLU A 18 11.07 15.59 17.83
CA GLU A 18 11.01 15.10 16.45
C GLU A 18 11.54 16.14 15.45
N LYS A 19 11.30 17.43 15.70
CA LYS A 19 11.85 18.54 14.89
C LYS A 19 13.37 18.63 14.92
N GLN A 20 14.04 18.09 15.95
CA GLN A 20 15.50 18.07 16.00
C GLN A 20 16.12 16.93 15.16
N ARG A 21 15.30 15.99 14.67
CA ARG A 21 15.81 14.87 13.87
C ARG A 21 16.42 15.39 12.56
N PRO A 22 17.58 14.87 12.12
CA PRO A 22 18.24 15.35 10.90
C PRO A 22 17.38 15.30 9.63
N TYR A 23 16.40 14.39 9.60
CA TYR A 23 15.48 14.16 8.50
C TYR A 23 14.09 14.79 8.73
N ALA A 24 13.87 15.55 9.81
CA ALA A 24 12.58 16.18 10.12
C ALA A 24 12.07 17.11 9.00
N LYS A 25 12.98 17.71 8.23
CA LYS A 25 12.63 18.51 7.04
C LYS A 25 11.82 17.74 5.99
N LEU A 26 11.94 16.41 5.95
CA LEU A 26 11.22 15.56 5.00
C LEU A 26 9.71 15.50 5.30
N PHE A 27 9.32 15.63 6.58
CA PHE A 27 7.91 15.71 6.97
C PHE A 27 7.20 16.94 6.40
N TYR A 28 7.92 18.06 6.26
CA TYR A 28 7.38 19.31 5.71
C TYR A 28 7.59 19.46 4.20
N LYS A 29 8.14 18.44 3.53
CA LYS A 29 8.31 18.45 2.07
C LYS A 29 6.92 18.53 1.43
N PRO A 30 6.71 19.42 0.43
CA PRO A 30 5.50 19.40 -0.37
C PRO A 30 5.26 18.01 -0.97
N GLN A 31 4.07 17.46 -0.72
CA GLN A 31 3.69 16.18 -1.28
C GLN A 31 3.32 16.34 -2.75
N PRO A 32 3.81 15.46 -3.64
CA PRO A 32 3.40 15.46 -5.03
C PRO A 32 1.91 15.14 -5.14
N ASP A 33 1.31 15.65 -6.21
CA ASP A 33 -0.08 15.33 -6.53
C ASP A 33 -0.23 13.85 -6.93
N ILE A 34 -1.45 13.32 -6.80
CA ILE A 34 -1.79 11.97 -7.25
C ILE A 34 -1.85 11.89 -8.78
N SER A 35 -1.72 10.69 -9.33
CA SER A 35 -1.69 10.51 -10.80
C SER A 35 -3.02 10.88 -11.45
N ASP A 36 -2.99 11.34 -12.70
CA ASP A 36 -4.22 11.64 -13.46
C ASP A 36 -5.13 10.40 -13.61
N ARG A 37 -4.52 9.20 -13.64
CA ARG A 37 -5.25 7.94 -13.66
C ARG A 37 -6.04 7.74 -12.37
N THR A 38 -5.40 7.95 -11.22
CA THR A 38 -6.04 7.88 -9.90
C THR A 38 -7.12 8.94 -9.77
N LYS A 39 -6.85 10.19 -10.16
CA LYS A 39 -7.87 11.28 -10.16
C LYS A 39 -9.10 10.92 -10.98
N LYS A 40 -8.91 10.31 -12.17
CA LYS A 40 -10.02 9.88 -13.03
C LYS A 40 -10.89 8.82 -12.35
N VAL A 41 -10.27 7.82 -11.71
CA VAL A 41 -10.99 6.78 -10.98
C VAL A 41 -11.76 7.40 -9.81
N LEU A 42 -11.10 8.21 -8.98
CA LEU A 42 -11.72 8.86 -7.82
C LEU A 42 -12.87 9.80 -8.22
N ALA A 43 -12.70 10.58 -9.29
CA ALA A 43 -13.73 11.48 -9.79
C ALA A 43 -14.95 10.73 -10.36
N SER A 44 -14.74 9.57 -10.99
CA SER A 44 -15.84 8.72 -11.44
C SER A 44 -16.55 8.04 -10.27
N GLY A 45 -15.78 7.60 -9.28
CA GLY A 45 -16.23 6.72 -8.22
C GLY A 45 -16.75 5.37 -8.72
N GLU A 46 -16.58 5.00 -9.99
CA GLU A 46 -17.09 3.74 -10.52
C GLU A 46 -16.05 2.63 -10.33
N PRO A 47 -16.48 1.39 -10.01
CA PRO A 47 -15.56 0.25 -9.95
C PRO A 47 -15.05 -0.10 -11.35
N MET A 48 -13.84 -0.66 -11.41
CA MET A 48 -13.36 -1.33 -12.63
C MET A 48 -14.17 -2.61 -12.89
N ASP A 49 -14.20 -3.05 -14.15
CA ASP A 49 -14.77 -4.35 -14.50
C ASP A 49 -13.95 -5.47 -13.81
N PRO A 50 -14.55 -6.35 -12.99
CA PRO A 50 -13.83 -7.39 -12.25
C PRO A 50 -13.01 -8.34 -13.12
N LYS A 51 -13.24 -8.43 -14.44
CA LYS A 51 -12.39 -9.22 -15.34
C LYS A 51 -10.95 -8.69 -15.45
N TYR A 52 -10.74 -7.42 -15.12
CA TYR A 52 -9.43 -6.77 -15.07
C TYR A 52 -8.79 -6.89 -13.68
N ALA A 53 -9.48 -7.49 -12.71
CA ALA A 53 -8.90 -7.71 -11.40
C ALA A 53 -7.94 -8.90 -11.43
N MET A 54 -6.87 -8.79 -10.63
CA MET A 54 -6.01 -9.92 -10.32
C MET A 54 -6.70 -10.78 -9.26
N THR A 55 -7.09 -12.00 -9.61
CA THR A 55 -7.80 -12.96 -8.77
C THR A 55 -6.90 -14.17 -8.47
N PRO A 56 -7.22 -15.01 -7.48
CA PRO A 56 -6.47 -16.25 -7.24
C PRO A 56 -6.33 -17.14 -8.48
N ASP A 57 -7.33 -17.16 -9.35
CA ASP A 57 -7.37 -18.05 -10.52
C ASP A 57 -6.56 -17.51 -11.71
N ASN A 58 -6.36 -16.19 -11.80
CA ASN A 58 -5.68 -15.55 -12.93
C ASN A 58 -4.36 -14.86 -12.56
N ILE A 59 -3.93 -14.93 -11.29
CA ILE A 59 -2.78 -14.18 -10.77
C ILE A 59 -1.52 -14.37 -11.63
N ARG A 60 -1.26 -15.61 -12.06
CA ARG A 60 -0.12 -15.94 -12.92
C ARG A 60 -0.18 -15.23 -14.28
N GLU A 61 -1.34 -15.27 -14.94
CA GLU A 61 -1.56 -14.61 -16.23
C GLU A 61 -1.42 -13.08 -16.10
N LYS A 62 -2.09 -12.50 -15.09
CA LYS A 62 -2.10 -11.05 -14.84
C LYS A 62 -0.74 -10.51 -14.38
N THR A 63 0.15 -11.36 -13.88
CA THR A 63 1.53 -10.95 -13.59
C THR A 63 2.37 -10.82 -14.86
N VAL A 64 2.16 -11.68 -15.85
CA VAL A 64 2.96 -11.69 -17.11
C VAL A 64 2.36 -10.78 -18.18
N HIS A 65 1.04 -10.70 -18.26
CA HIS A 65 0.31 -9.98 -19.30
C HIS A 65 -0.63 -8.96 -18.68
N ILE A 66 -0.16 -7.72 -18.60
CA ILE A 66 -0.89 -6.61 -17.98
C ILE A 66 -1.53 -5.73 -19.05
N LEU A 67 -2.83 -5.44 -18.87
CA LEU A 67 -3.57 -4.50 -19.70
C LEU A 67 -3.63 -3.10 -19.05
N PRO A 68 -3.76 -2.01 -19.82
CA PRO A 68 -3.86 -0.66 -19.27
C PRO A 68 -4.99 -0.46 -18.24
N GLU A 69 -6.10 -1.17 -18.39
CA GLU A 69 -7.26 -1.16 -17.49
C GLU A 69 -6.95 -1.77 -16.11
N GLU A 70 -5.89 -2.54 -16.00
CA GLU A 70 -5.50 -3.27 -14.78
C GLU A 70 -4.56 -2.44 -13.90
N GLU A 71 -4.13 -1.29 -14.39
CA GLU A 71 -3.05 -0.50 -13.79
C GLU A 71 -3.55 0.54 -12.77
N CYS A 72 -4.87 0.71 -12.60
CA CYS A 72 -5.47 1.52 -11.54
C CYS A 72 -6.98 1.29 -11.47
N GLY A 73 -7.47 0.97 -10.28
CA GLY A 73 -8.89 0.81 -10.06
C GLY A 73 -9.21 0.09 -8.77
N TRP A 74 -10.51 -0.11 -8.55
CA TRP A 74 -11.03 -0.89 -7.45
C TRP A 74 -12.27 -1.66 -7.92
N CYS A 75 -12.52 -2.84 -7.36
CA CYS A 75 -13.75 -3.58 -7.61
C CYS A 75 -14.02 -4.60 -6.51
N TYR A 76 -15.24 -5.15 -6.48
CA TYR A 76 -15.54 -6.36 -5.72
C TYR A 76 -15.18 -7.59 -6.54
N LEU A 77 -14.62 -8.60 -5.88
CA LEU A 77 -14.18 -9.83 -6.55
C LEU A 77 -15.31 -10.87 -6.61
N PRO A 78 -15.38 -11.66 -7.71
CA PRO A 78 -16.25 -12.83 -7.75
C PRO A 78 -15.91 -13.79 -6.61
N GLY A 79 -16.92 -14.17 -5.80
CA GLY A 79 -16.72 -15.01 -4.62
C GLY A 79 -16.51 -14.23 -3.31
N GLY A 80 -16.47 -12.89 -3.35
CA GLY A 80 -16.40 -12.04 -2.17
C GLY A 80 -15.04 -11.34 -2.01
N GLY A 81 -15.01 -10.38 -1.09
CA GLY A 81 -13.85 -9.51 -0.90
C GLY A 81 -13.72 -8.46 -2.00
N ALA A 82 -12.69 -7.63 -1.89
CA ALA A 82 -12.47 -6.53 -2.80
C ALA A 82 -11.01 -6.45 -3.23
N TYR A 83 -10.79 -5.73 -4.32
CA TYR A 83 -9.50 -5.55 -4.94
C TYR A 83 -9.25 -4.08 -5.21
N VAL A 84 -8.03 -3.62 -4.92
CA VAL A 84 -7.54 -2.29 -5.30
C VAL A 84 -6.18 -2.49 -5.98
N THR A 85 -5.95 -1.76 -7.06
CA THR A 85 -4.68 -1.75 -7.76
C THR A 85 -4.28 -0.36 -8.17
N ASN A 86 -2.97 -0.10 -8.20
CA ASN A 86 -2.42 1.16 -8.63
C ASN A 86 -1.00 0.99 -9.17
N ARG A 87 -0.65 1.75 -10.21
CA ARG A 87 0.69 1.80 -10.77
C ARG A 87 1.32 3.15 -10.49
N HIS A 88 2.58 3.11 -10.10
CA HIS A 88 3.38 4.27 -9.76
C HIS A 88 4.59 4.32 -10.70
N ASP A 89 4.67 5.40 -11.48
CA ASP A 89 5.87 5.77 -12.21
C ASP A 89 6.86 6.41 -11.25
N MET A 90 8.06 5.83 -11.12
CA MET A 90 9.08 6.31 -10.20
C MET A 90 10.38 6.68 -10.92
N PRO A 91 10.37 7.75 -11.74
CA PRO A 91 11.58 8.24 -12.39
C PRO A 91 12.65 8.64 -11.36
N GLY A 92 13.90 8.33 -11.66
CA GLY A 92 15.07 8.60 -10.82
C GLY A 92 15.23 7.65 -9.63
N VAL A 93 14.31 6.70 -9.45
CA VAL A 93 14.38 5.69 -8.39
C VAL A 93 15.01 4.41 -8.93
N THR A 94 15.82 3.75 -8.11
CA THR A 94 16.37 2.41 -8.39
C THR A 94 15.90 1.40 -7.35
N VAL A 95 15.96 0.11 -7.67
CA VAL A 95 15.68 -0.97 -6.70
C VAL A 95 16.59 -0.86 -5.46
N GLU A 96 17.82 -0.39 -5.61
CA GLU A 96 18.73 -0.18 -4.47
C GLU A 96 18.26 0.93 -3.53
N MET A 97 17.69 2.02 -4.08
CA MET A 97 17.09 3.08 -3.27
C MET A 97 15.86 2.59 -2.50
N TYR A 98 15.05 1.72 -3.11
CA TYR A 98 13.91 1.11 -2.42
C TYR A 98 14.38 0.16 -1.31
N ARG A 99 15.36 -0.73 -1.56
CA ARG A 99 15.93 -1.56 -0.49
C ARG A 99 16.50 -0.72 0.66
N HIS A 100 17.15 0.40 0.35
CA HIS A 100 17.61 1.35 1.35
C HIS A 100 16.45 1.97 2.14
N TRP A 101 15.35 2.35 1.48
CA TRP A 101 14.14 2.80 2.15
C TRP A 101 13.56 1.76 3.12
N LEU A 102 13.46 0.50 2.70
CA LEU A 102 12.94 -0.58 3.54
C LEU A 102 13.78 -0.74 4.82
N TYR A 103 15.10 -0.74 4.68
CA TYR A 103 16.01 -0.73 5.83
C TYR A 103 15.82 0.53 6.69
N TRP A 104 15.80 1.70 6.07
CA TRP A 104 15.69 2.98 6.78
C TRP A 104 14.38 3.07 7.56
N TRP A 105 13.23 2.71 7.01
CA TRP A 105 11.96 2.93 7.73
C TRP A 105 11.70 1.88 8.81
N ASN A 106 12.16 0.63 8.63
CA ASN A 106 11.70 -0.50 9.46
C ASN A 106 12.73 -1.05 10.46
N GLU A 107 14.04 -0.88 10.23
CA GLU A 107 15.08 -1.61 10.99
C GLU A 107 15.52 -0.92 12.29
N ILE A 108 15.08 0.31 12.53
CA ILE A 108 15.38 1.05 13.78
C ILE A 108 14.05 1.39 14.47
N PRO A 109 13.56 0.50 15.36
CA PRO A 109 12.22 0.62 15.97
C PRO A 109 11.95 1.97 16.62
N GLU A 110 12.96 2.56 17.28
CA GLU A 110 12.83 3.86 17.96
C GLU A 110 12.63 5.04 16.99
N GLU A 111 12.97 4.85 15.71
CA GLU A 111 12.79 5.84 14.66
C GLU A 111 11.57 5.54 13.78
N SER A 112 11.02 4.31 13.81
CA SER A 112 9.98 3.84 12.89
C SER A 112 8.76 4.75 12.84
N GLU A 113 8.23 5.21 13.98
CA GLU A 113 7.06 6.10 14.01
C GLU A 113 7.32 7.41 13.24
N MET A 114 8.48 8.04 13.49
CA MET A 114 8.82 9.34 12.91
C MET A 114 9.19 9.22 11.42
N ARG A 115 9.86 8.12 11.05
CA ARG A 115 10.18 7.79 9.66
C ARG A 115 8.92 7.45 8.86
N TYR A 116 7.99 6.72 9.47
CA TYR A 116 6.67 6.42 8.90
C TYR A 116 5.85 7.70 8.66
N LYS A 117 5.84 8.65 9.60
CA LYS A 117 5.22 9.98 9.36
C LYS A 117 5.81 10.73 8.18
N CYS A 118 7.12 10.64 7.96
CA CYS A 118 7.76 11.29 6.81
C CYS A 118 7.29 10.69 5.47
N TRP A 119 6.88 9.41 5.44
CA TRP A 119 6.41 8.72 4.24
C TRP A 119 5.11 9.32 3.70
N CYS A 120 4.10 9.53 4.55
CA CYS A 120 2.85 10.17 4.14
C CYS A 120 2.35 11.12 5.24
N PRO A 121 2.88 12.35 5.34
CA PRO A 121 2.62 13.28 6.44
C PRO A 121 1.14 13.63 6.68
N ASP A 122 0.32 13.57 5.63
CA ASP A 122 -1.13 13.86 5.73
C ASP A 122 -1.96 12.64 6.16
N SER A 123 -1.37 11.45 6.22
CA SER A 123 -2.10 10.20 6.50
C SER A 123 -1.50 9.31 7.58
N HIS A 124 -0.19 9.29 7.79
CA HIS A 124 0.45 8.38 8.76
C HIS A 124 0.42 8.98 10.17
N HIS A 125 -0.25 8.32 11.11
CA HIS A 125 -0.41 8.82 12.49
C HIS A 125 0.60 8.23 13.45
N CYS A 126 0.61 6.90 13.57
CA CYS A 126 1.50 6.16 14.46
C CYS A 126 1.96 4.88 13.77
N SER A 127 3.13 4.39 14.15
CA SER A 127 3.61 3.07 13.78
C SER A 127 4.51 2.52 14.88
N ASP A 128 4.46 1.21 15.05
CA ASP A 128 5.34 0.39 15.88
C ASP A 128 5.60 -0.93 15.13
N PHE A 129 6.27 -1.89 15.75
CA PHE A 129 6.60 -3.18 15.15
C PHE A 129 5.37 -3.88 14.55
N MET A 130 5.34 -3.95 13.21
CA MET A 130 4.26 -4.55 12.41
C MET A 130 2.87 -3.90 12.59
N TRP A 131 2.78 -2.75 13.23
CA TRP A 131 1.51 -2.07 13.52
C TRP A 131 1.57 -0.61 13.05
N SER A 132 0.46 -0.12 12.51
CA SER A 132 0.32 1.28 12.16
C SER A 132 -1.12 1.76 12.27
N THR A 133 -1.26 3.08 12.39
CA THR A 133 -2.53 3.77 12.24
C THR A 133 -2.39 4.82 11.17
N GLU A 134 -3.34 4.80 10.25
CA GLU A 134 -3.29 5.64 9.06
C GLU A 134 -4.68 6.11 8.64
N ASN A 135 -4.72 7.30 8.05
CA ASN A 135 -5.90 7.78 7.38
C ASN A 135 -5.98 7.20 5.96
N ILE A 136 -7.03 6.42 5.71
CA ILE A 136 -7.43 5.91 4.42
C ILE A 136 -8.68 6.68 3.95
N GLY A 137 -8.48 7.71 3.12
CA GLY A 137 -9.55 8.61 2.68
C GLY A 137 -10.07 9.51 3.81
N ASP A 138 -11.27 9.20 4.30
CA ASP A 138 -11.92 9.87 5.44
C ASP A 138 -11.95 8.98 6.71
N TYR A 139 -11.25 7.84 6.70
CA TYR A 139 -11.31 6.82 7.74
C TYR A 139 -9.97 6.60 8.44
N MET A 140 -10.01 6.45 9.77
CA MET A 140 -8.86 5.95 10.54
C MET A 140 -8.83 4.44 10.54
N LEU A 141 -7.76 3.87 9.98
CA LEU A 141 -7.48 2.45 9.92
C LEU A 141 -6.45 2.07 10.98
N ASP A 142 -6.74 1.01 11.73
CA ASP A 142 -5.79 0.23 12.51
C ASP A 142 -5.31 -0.92 11.63
N LEU A 143 -4.01 -0.98 11.36
CA LEU A 143 -3.38 -1.94 10.46
C LEU A 143 -2.32 -2.74 11.23
N THR A 144 -2.39 -4.07 11.14
CA THR A 144 -1.34 -4.96 11.63
C THR A 144 -0.89 -5.86 10.50
N LEU A 145 0.40 -5.83 10.18
CA LEU A 145 1.03 -6.82 9.30
C LEU A 145 1.20 -8.12 10.08
N THR A 146 0.81 -9.26 9.51
CA THR A 146 0.88 -10.55 10.21
C THR A 146 1.92 -11.48 9.64
N ASP A 147 2.13 -11.44 8.32
CA ASP A 147 3.04 -12.34 7.63
C ASP A 147 3.80 -11.54 6.57
N PRO A 148 5.11 -11.26 6.75
CA PRO A 148 5.92 -10.63 5.72
C PRO A 148 5.98 -11.53 4.47
N LEU A 149 5.71 -10.94 3.31
CA LEU A 149 5.74 -11.62 2.00
C LEU A 149 6.81 -11.04 1.07
N ALA A 150 7.62 -10.10 1.57
CA ALA A 150 8.77 -9.57 0.84
C ALA A 150 9.71 -10.71 0.42
N ASP A 151 10.15 -10.68 -0.83
CA ASP A 151 10.94 -11.74 -1.47
C ASP A 151 10.32 -13.15 -1.47
N HIS A 152 9.02 -13.28 -1.15
CA HIS A 152 8.28 -14.55 -1.09
C HIS A 152 7.02 -14.58 -1.99
N PRO A 153 7.13 -14.28 -3.31
CA PRO A 153 5.99 -14.30 -4.22
C PRO A 153 5.32 -15.68 -4.34
N GLU A 154 6.01 -16.77 -4.02
CA GLU A 154 5.46 -18.13 -4.04
C GLU A 154 4.33 -18.30 -3.03
N ALA A 155 4.27 -17.46 -1.99
CA ALA A 155 3.21 -17.48 -0.98
C ALA A 155 1.81 -17.23 -1.57
N ILE A 156 1.74 -16.51 -2.69
CA ILE A 156 0.51 -16.24 -3.45
C ILE A 156 0.45 -17.00 -4.78
N GLY A 157 1.38 -17.94 -4.99
CA GLY A 157 1.40 -18.81 -6.15
C GLY A 157 2.15 -18.25 -7.34
N LEU A 158 3.05 -17.28 -7.15
CA LEU A 158 3.96 -16.75 -8.16
C LEU A 158 5.36 -17.32 -7.92
N ASP A 159 5.77 -18.30 -8.73
CA ASP A 159 7.10 -18.89 -8.62
C ASP A 159 8.16 -18.05 -9.36
N GLU A 160 9.43 -18.42 -9.17
CA GLU A 160 10.57 -17.72 -9.75
C GLU A 160 10.52 -17.66 -11.29
N GLU A 161 9.97 -18.68 -11.95
CA GLU A 161 9.85 -18.71 -13.41
C GLU A 161 8.88 -17.63 -13.89
N ILE A 162 7.72 -17.51 -13.24
CA ILE A 162 6.75 -16.45 -13.55
C ILE A 162 7.32 -15.07 -13.27
N CYS A 163 8.00 -14.89 -12.13
CA CYS A 163 8.60 -13.60 -11.80
C CYS A 163 9.65 -13.18 -12.84
N LYS A 164 10.45 -14.13 -13.33
CA LYS A 164 11.43 -13.88 -14.41
C LYS A 164 10.73 -13.55 -15.74
N GLU A 165 9.71 -14.29 -16.11
CA GLU A 165 8.95 -14.05 -17.34
C GLU A 165 8.29 -12.67 -17.33
N ALA A 166 7.73 -12.27 -16.20
CA ALA A 166 7.14 -10.95 -16.00
C ALA A 166 8.17 -9.81 -15.85
N GLY A 167 9.45 -10.13 -15.71
CA GLY A 167 10.51 -9.13 -15.48
C GLY A 167 10.43 -8.44 -14.12
N ILE A 168 9.90 -9.12 -13.10
CA ILE A 168 9.86 -8.61 -11.73
C ILE A 168 11.28 -8.60 -11.16
N LEU A 169 11.71 -7.43 -10.69
CA LEU A 169 13.03 -7.23 -10.06
C LEU A 169 13.00 -7.40 -8.55
N MET A 170 11.87 -7.11 -7.93
CA MET A 170 11.69 -7.12 -6.47
C MET A 170 10.20 -7.24 -6.14
N VAL A 171 9.94 -7.91 -5.03
CA VAL A 171 8.61 -8.08 -4.45
C VAL A 171 8.64 -7.65 -3.00
N ASP A 172 7.71 -6.78 -2.62
CA ASP A 172 7.49 -6.34 -1.25
C ASP A 172 6.00 -6.55 -0.91
N GLY A 173 5.67 -6.79 0.35
CA GLY A 173 4.29 -7.05 0.73
C GLY A 173 4.12 -7.83 2.02
N ALA A 174 2.86 -8.02 2.41
CA ALA A 174 2.50 -8.74 3.62
C ALA A 174 1.04 -9.22 3.58
N SER A 175 0.74 -10.27 4.34
CA SER A 175 -0.61 -10.44 4.88
C SER A 175 -0.83 -9.44 6.01
N ALA A 176 -2.04 -8.90 6.11
CA ALA A 176 -2.40 -7.89 7.07
C ALA A 176 -3.79 -8.13 7.66
N ARG A 177 -4.07 -7.44 8.77
CA ARG A 177 -5.38 -7.35 9.40
C ARG A 177 -5.68 -5.88 9.60
N GLN A 178 -6.87 -5.47 9.19
CA GLN A 178 -7.24 -4.07 9.21
C GLN A 178 -8.60 -3.87 9.89
N LYS A 179 -8.74 -2.81 10.69
CA LYS A 179 -9.98 -2.49 11.40
C LYS A 179 -10.17 -0.97 11.43
N LEU A 180 -11.37 -0.50 11.14
CA LEU A 180 -11.69 0.93 11.26
C LEU A 180 -11.90 1.29 12.73
N PHE A 181 -11.34 2.42 13.18
CA PHE A 181 -11.48 2.90 14.56
C PHE A 181 -12.94 3.13 14.98
N SER A 182 -13.82 3.39 14.01
CA SER A 182 -15.25 3.61 14.22
C SER A 182 -16.08 2.33 14.35
N THR A 183 -15.47 1.15 14.20
CA THR A 183 -16.18 -0.13 14.31
C THR A 183 -16.32 -0.57 15.76
N ASP A 184 -17.32 -1.42 16.04
CA ASP A 184 -17.55 -1.94 17.37
C ASP A 184 -16.34 -2.74 17.87
N LEU A 185 -16.07 -2.71 19.18
CA LEU A 185 -14.93 -3.41 19.78
C LEU A 185 -14.94 -4.92 19.46
N GLU A 186 -16.13 -5.52 19.41
CA GLU A 186 -16.34 -6.94 19.12
C GLU A 186 -16.15 -7.30 17.63
N GLU A 187 -16.13 -6.32 16.73
CA GLU A 187 -15.92 -6.58 15.31
C GLU A 187 -14.48 -7.03 15.06
N HIS A 188 -14.30 -8.20 14.44
CA HIS A 188 -12.97 -8.73 14.16
C HIS A 188 -12.32 -7.99 12.97
N PRO A 189 -11.01 -7.71 13.03
CA PRO A 189 -10.28 -7.15 11.89
C PRO A 189 -10.49 -7.96 10.60
N VAL A 190 -10.54 -7.26 9.47
CA VAL A 190 -10.67 -7.82 8.13
C VAL A 190 -9.28 -8.22 7.63
N PRO A 191 -9.05 -9.48 7.25
CA PRO A 191 -7.80 -9.89 6.62
C PRO A 191 -7.59 -9.20 5.27
N ALA A 192 -6.34 -8.93 4.91
CA ALA A 192 -5.97 -8.48 3.58
C ALA A 192 -4.59 -9.01 3.18
N VAL A 193 -4.30 -8.97 1.89
CA VAL A 193 -2.94 -9.14 1.36
C VAL A 193 -2.59 -7.89 0.56
N VAL A 194 -1.40 -7.34 0.79
CA VAL A 194 -0.81 -6.26 0.00
C VAL A 194 0.46 -6.78 -0.65
N MET A 195 0.63 -6.51 -1.95
CA MET A 195 1.85 -6.80 -2.70
C MET A 195 2.23 -5.61 -3.59
N HIS A 196 3.51 -5.29 -3.61
CA HIS A 196 4.15 -4.34 -4.50
C HIS A 196 5.12 -5.11 -5.41
N PHE A 197 4.85 -5.12 -6.72
CA PHE A 197 5.74 -5.68 -7.72
C PHE A 197 6.55 -4.56 -8.38
N VAL A 198 7.87 -4.69 -8.39
CA VAL A 198 8.79 -3.68 -8.91
C VAL A 198 9.41 -4.16 -10.21
N TYR A 199 9.39 -3.30 -11.21
CA TYR A 199 9.88 -3.54 -12.56
C TYR A 199 10.88 -2.47 -12.98
N ASP A 200 11.78 -2.83 -13.89
CA ASP A 200 12.68 -1.84 -14.52
C ASP A 200 11.89 -0.90 -15.44
N ALA A 201 12.36 0.34 -15.57
CA ALA A 201 11.85 1.31 -16.53
C ALA A 201 13.00 2.19 -17.06
N PRO A 202 12.89 2.73 -18.30
CA PRO A 202 13.98 3.50 -18.89
C PRO A 202 14.51 4.67 -18.06
N ASP A 203 13.67 5.26 -17.20
CA ASP A 203 13.97 6.41 -16.37
C ASP A 203 13.95 6.12 -14.87
N GLY A 204 13.80 4.88 -14.43
CA GLY A 204 13.73 4.51 -13.02
C GLY A 204 13.09 3.14 -12.80
N ILE A 205 12.08 3.08 -11.95
CA ILE A 205 11.28 1.86 -11.75
C ILE A 205 9.80 2.14 -11.98
N ILE A 206 9.06 1.07 -12.27
CA ILE A 206 7.60 1.04 -12.14
C ILE A 206 7.26 0.15 -10.96
N MET A 207 6.42 0.65 -10.06
CA MET A 207 5.83 -0.13 -8.99
C MET A 207 4.35 -0.39 -9.29
N ARG A 208 3.90 -1.62 -9.08
CA ARG A 208 2.48 -1.99 -9.15
C ARG A 208 2.04 -2.53 -7.80
N SER A 209 1.08 -1.83 -7.20
CA SER A 209 0.49 -2.16 -5.91
C SER A 209 -0.80 -2.92 -6.12
N HIS A 210 -0.99 -3.98 -5.36
CA HIS A 210 -2.17 -4.84 -5.37
C HIS A 210 -2.62 -5.10 -3.94
N PHE A 211 -3.91 -4.88 -3.68
CA PHE A 211 -4.53 -5.08 -2.39
C PHE A 211 -5.73 -6.01 -2.57
N TRP A 212 -5.75 -7.11 -1.81
CA TRP A 212 -6.85 -8.05 -1.76
C TRP A 212 -7.49 -8.03 -0.37
N ILE A 213 -8.56 -7.26 -0.24
CA ILE A 213 -9.30 -7.10 1.01
C ILE A 213 -10.23 -8.31 1.18
N GLY A 214 -10.12 -8.98 2.32
CA GLY A 214 -10.82 -10.23 2.61
C GLY A 214 -10.04 -11.49 2.25
N PHE A 215 -8.75 -11.37 1.95
CA PHE A 215 -7.91 -12.49 1.53
C PHE A 215 -6.72 -12.71 2.47
N GLN A 216 -6.14 -13.92 2.41
CA GLN A 216 -4.90 -14.29 3.07
C GLN A 216 -4.02 -15.12 2.14
N ALA A 217 -2.70 -14.96 2.23
CA ALA A 217 -1.75 -15.84 1.56
C ALA A 217 -1.61 -17.14 2.38
N MET A 218 -2.07 -18.27 1.83
CA MET A 218 -2.08 -19.56 2.53
C MET A 218 -1.80 -20.71 1.58
N GLY A 219 -0.82 -21.55 1.93
CA GLY A 219 -0.50 -22.75 1.16
C GLY A 219 -0.06 -22.47 -0.28
N GLY A 220 0.65 -21.35 -0.50
CA GLY A 220 1.13 -20.93 -1.81
C GLY A 220 0.03 -20.40 -2.73
N LYS A 221 -1.07 -19.87 -2.16
CA LYS A 221 -2.20 -19.32 -2.89
C LYS A 221 -2.81 -18.15 -2.13
N LEU A 222 -3.41 -17.24 -2.88
CA LEU A 222 -4.31 -16.23 -2.33
C LEU A 222 -5.67 -16.86 -2.06
N VAL A 223 -6.16 -16.81 -0.81
CA VAL A 223 -7.40 -17.46 -0.38
C VAL A 223 -8.38 -16.44 0.14
N ASN A 224 -9.61 -16.44 -0.39
CA ASN A 224 -10.70 -15.63 0.14
C ASN A 224 -11.14 -16.19 1.50
N VAL A 225 -11.12 -15.34 2.53
CA VAL A 225 -11.47 -15.66 3.92
C VAL A 225 -12.56 -14.74 4.46
N MET A 226 -13.36 -14.11 3.59
CA MET A 226 -14.46 -13.25 3.98
C MET A 226 -15.55 -14.00 4.75
N GLY A 227 -15.83 -15.26 4.41
CA GLY A 227 -16.94 -16.01 5.01
C GLY A 227 -18.26 -15.23 4.90
N GLU A 228 -18.95 -15.04 6.02
CA GLU A 228 -20.21 -14.28 6.11
C GLU A 228 -20.01 -12.79 6.46
N ARG A 229 -18.76 -12.29 6.47
CA ARG A 229 -18.48 -10.89 6.81
C ARG A 229 -19.12 -9.92 5.80
N PRO A 230 -19.52 -8.72 6.25
CA PRO A 230 -19.97 -7.68 5.32
C PRO A 230 -18.84 -7.30 4.36
N MET A 231 -19.21 -6.98 3.13
CA MET A 231 -18.27 -6.48 2.13
C MET A 231 -17.72 -5.12 2.56
N PRO A 232 -16.44 -4.81 2.27
CA PRO A 232 -15.88 -3.50 2.57
C PRO A 232 -16.67 -2.41 1.84
N GLU A 233 -16.83 -1.26 2.49
CA GLU A 233 -17.56 -0.14 1.89
C GLU A 233 -16.77 0.46 0.72
N LYS A 234 -17.49 0.96 -0.28
CA LYS A 234 -16.91 1.61 -1.47
C LYS A 234 -15.91 2.72 -1.09
N ASP A 235 -16.27 3.56 -0.15
CA ASP A 235 -15.46 4.72 0.24
C ASP A 235 -14.13 4.30 0.90
N LEU A 236 -14.09 3.13 1.56
CA LEU A 236 -12.84 2.54 2.05
C LEU A 236 -11.91 2.15 0.89
N LEU A 237 -12.45 1.53 -0.16
CA LEU A 237 -11.68 1.08 -1.32
C LEU A 237 -11.13 2.27 -2.14
N MET A 238 -11.95 3.31 -2.31
CA MET A 238 -11.52 4.56 -2.95
C MET A 238 -10.49 5.30 -2.08
N GLY A 239 -10.71 5.33 -0.76
CA GLY A 239 -9.75 5.89 0.19
C GLY A 239 -8.41 5.18 0.15
N LEU A 240 -8.39 3.85 0.03
CA LEU A 240 -7.16 3.05 -0.08
C LEU A 240 -6.42 3.34 -1.38
N LEU A 241 -7.15 3.47 -2.49
CA LEU A 241 -6.56 3.85 -3.77
C LEU A 241 -5.91 5.24 -3.72
N GLU A 242 -6.61 6.21 -3.12
CA GLU A 242 -6.10 7.57 -2.93
C GLU A 242 -4.88 7.59 -2.03
N HIS A 243 -4.97 6.93 -0.87
CA HIS A 243 -3.87 6.80 0.09
C HIS A 243 -2.64 6.20 -0.58
N ASN A 244 -2.79 5.06 -1.25
CA ASN A 244 -1.67 4.40 -1.94
C ASN A 244 -1.05 5.29 -3.02
N SER A 245 -1.85 6.12 -3.71
CA SER A 245 -1.30 7.08 -4.66
C SER A 245 -0.49 8.20 -3.99
N LYS A 246 -0.93 8.70 -2.83
CA LYS A 246 -0.22 9.77 -2.10
C LYS A 246 1.10 9.27 -1.53
N GLU A 247 1.06 8.17 -0.80
CA GLU A 247 2.23 7.63 -0.11
C GLU A 247 3.32 7.22 -1.10
N MET A 248 2.97 6.57 -2.23
CA MET A 248 3.95 6.05 -3.19
C MET A 248 4.53 7.17 -4.06
N ASN A 249 3.72 8.18 -4.40
CA ASN A 249 4.24 9.36 -5.10
C ASN A 249 5.18 10.15 -4.19
N ASN A 250 4.87 10.32 -2.91
CA ASN A 250 5.81 10.97 -1.99
C ASN A 250 7.07 10.12 -1.81
N LEU A 251 6.92 8.80 -1.68
CA LEU A 251 8.05 7.87 -1.55
C LEU A 251 9.01 7.93 -2.74
N ARG A 252 8.49 8.03 -3.97
CA ARG A 252 9.30 8.27 -5.17
C ARG A 252 10.26 9.45 -4.97
N ASP A 253 9.77 10.55 -4.43
CA ASP A 253 10.59 11.75 -4.24
C ASP A 253 11.53 11.63 -3.02
N LEU A 254 11.15 10.85 -2.01
CA LEU A 254 11.93 10.65 -0.78
C LEU A 254 13.13 9.72 -1.01
N MET A 255 12.94 8.62 -1.74
CA MET A 255 13.95 7.57 -1.92
C MET A 255 15.31 8.11 -2.39
N PRO A 256 15.40 8.97 -3.44
CA PRO A 256 16.67 9.56 -3.85
C PRO A 256 17.31 10.45 -2.78
N ILE A 257 16.52 11.22 -2.02
CA ILE A 257 17.02 12.09 -0.94
C ILE A 257 17.58 11.23 0.19
N LEU A 258 16.86 10.19 0.60
CA LEU A 258 17.28 9.29 1.66
C LEU A 258 18.57 8.55 1.30
N TYR A 259 18.64 8.06 0.07
CA TYR A 259 19.80 7.35 -0.43
C TYR A 259 21.04 8.24 -0.61
N THR A 260 20.87 9.55 -0.82
CA THR A 260 22.01 10.49 -0.98
C THR A 260 22.42 11.15 0.34
N GLU A 261 21.48 11.57 1.17
CA GLU A 261 21.74 12.37 2.38
C GLU A 261 21.75 11.55 3.69
N PHE A 262 21.07 10.40 3.71
CA PHE A 262 20.80 9.60 4.90
C PHE A 262 21.18 8.12 4.73
N ARG A 263 22.11 7.80 3.82
CA ARG A 263 22.50 6.41 3.54
C ARG A 263 23.16 5.70 4.73
N ASN A 264 23.97 6.43 5.48
CA ASN A 264 24.78 5.92 6.59
C ASN A 264 24.34 6.51 7.94
N LYS A 265 23.13 7.07 8.01
CA LYS A 265 22.57 7.73 9.19
C LYS A 265 21.29 7.03 9.59
#